data_AF-A0A2N7G6B3-F1
#
_entry.id   AF-A0A2N7G6B3-F1
#
_cell.length_a   1.000
_cell.length_b   1.000
_cell.length_c   1.000
_cell.angle_alpha   90.00
_cell.angle_beta   90.00
_cell.angle_gamma   90.00
#
_symmetry.space_group_name_H-M   'P 1'
#
loop_
_entity.id
_entity.type
_entity.pdbx_description
1 polymer ?
#
loop_
_entity_poly.entity_id
_entity_poly.type
_entity_poly.pdbx_seq_one_letter_code
_entity_poly.pdbx_strand_id
1 'polypeptide(L)' 'MLSVIKQLFVPTKDYAGRNINAVIDRLAVQTGTNAYSWSYLAEKSVYENTETGMSVYPHEVSANAA' A
#
# COMPACT_ATOMS: atom_id res chain seq x y z
N MET A 1 4.39 4.27 -28.19
CA MET A 1 4.21 3.00 -27.45
C MET A 1 5.16 2.90 -26.23
N LEU A 2 5.24 3.92 -25.37
CA LEU A 2 6.11 3.91 -24.17
C LEU A 2 5.34 3.78 -22.84
N SER A 3 4.00 3.80 -22.85
CA SER A 3 3.19 3.81 -21.62
C SER A 3 2.95 2.41 -21.01
N VAL A 4 3.23 1.34 -21.75
CA VAL A 4 2.98 -0.04 -21.28
C VAL A 4 4.06 -0.52 -20.31
N ILE A 5 5.30 -0.04 -20.43
CA ILE A 5 6.43 -0.53 -19.61
C ILE A 5 6.39 0.00 -18.17
N LYS A 6 5.70 1.13 -17.92
CA LYS A 6 5.57 1.69 -16.55
C LYS A 6 4.77 0.80 -15.61
N GLN A 7 3.94 -0.12 -16.12
CA GLN A 7 3.17 -1.05 -15.29
C GLN A 7 3.99 -2.23 -14.76
N LEU A 8 5.18 -2.51 -15.31
CA LEU A 8 6.05 -3.61 -14.84
C LEU A 8 6.88 -3.27 -13.60
N PHE A 9 6.98 -1.99 -13.25
CA PHE A 9 7.76 -1.50 -12.12
C PHE A 9 6.89 -0.84 -11.06
N VAL A 10 5.66 -1.31 -10.87
CA VAL A 10 4.95 -1.00 -9.62
C VAL A 10 5.80 -1.58 -8.50
N PRO A 11 6.34 -0.77 -7.58
CA PRO A 11 7.10 -1.29 -6.47
C PRO A 11 6.23 -2.32 -5.76
N THR A 12 6.68 -3.57 -5.73
CA THR A 12 6.02 -4.60 -4.92
C THR A 12 6.41 -4.46 -3.46
N LYS A 13 7.40 -3.61 -3.16
CA LYS A 13 7.90 -3.29 -1.82
C LYS A 13 7.79 -1.80 -1.51
N ASP A 14 7.42 -1.49 -0.28
CA ASP A 14 7.49 -0.14 0.27
C ASP A 14 8.96 0.29 0.47
N TYR A 15 9.19 1.55 0.88
CA TYR A 15 10.54 2.04 1.15
C TYR A 15 11.24 1.30 2.31
N ALA A 16 10.49 0.61 3.16
CA ALA A 16 11.00 -0.20 4.26
C ALA A 16 11.23 -1.68 3.85
N GLY A 17 11.07 -2.02 2.57
CA GLY A 17 11.29 -3.36 2.02
C GLY A 17 10.14 -4.35 2.24
N ARG A 18 8.99 -3.92 2.75
CA ARG A 18 7.80 -4.75 3.01
C ARG A 18 6.94 -4.88 1.76
N ASN A 19 6.32 -6.04 1.58
CA ASN A 19 5.43 -6.27 0.44
C ASN A 19 4.17 -5.38 0.56
N ILE A 20 3.96 -4.50 -0.42
CA ILE A 20 2.85 -3.54 -0.44
C ILE A 20 1.50 -4.24 -0.41
N ASN A 21 1.32 -5.32 -1.19
CA ASN A 21 0.06 -6.06 -1.23
C ASN A 21 -0.23 -6.71 0.13
N ALA A 22 0.79 -7.30 0.77
CA ALA A 22 0.62 -7.89 2.09
C ALA A 22 0.25 -6.85 3.17
N VAL A 23 0.80 -5.64 3.07
CA VAL A 23 0.44 -4.53 3.96
C VAL A 23 -0.99 -4.05 3.66
N ILE A 24 -1.36 -3.91 2.39
CA ILE A 24 -2.72 -3.54 1.98
C ILE A 24 -3.76 -4.55 2.47
N ASP A 25 -3.52 -5.86 2.27
CA ASP A 25 -4.42 -6.91 2.73
C ASP A 25 -4.60 -6.84 4.25
N ARG A 26 -3.53 -6.57 5.00
CA ARG A 26 -3.60 -6.40 6.46
C ARG A 26 -4.35 -5.14 6.85
N LEU A 27 -4.08 -4.01 6.21
CA LEU A 27 -4.77 -2.75 6.48
C LEU A 27 -6.28 -2.87 6.22
N ALA A 28 -6.65 -3.56 5.16
CA ALA A 28 -8.03 -3.90 4.85
C ALA A 28 -8.69 -4.71 5.98
N VAL A 29 -8.04 -5.77 6.45
CA VAL A 29 -8.54 -6.59 7.57
C VAL A 29 -8.65 -5.78 8.88
N GLN A 30 -7.63 -4.98 9.21
CA GLN A 30 -7.60 -4.20 10.45
C GLN A 30 -8.65 -3.09 10.49
N THR A 31 -8.95 -2.50 9.33
CA THR A 31 -9.91 -1.39 9.23
C THR A 31 -11.30 -1.84 8.80
N GLY A 32 -11.48 -3.14 8.50
CA GLY A 32 -12.74 -3.66 7.97
C GLY A 32 -13.11 -3.10 6.60
N THR A 33 -12.12 -2.71 5.80
CA THR A 33 -12.31 -2.12 4.46
C THR A 33 -11.90 -3.09 3.36
N ASN A 34 -12.18 -2.75 2.10
CA ASN A 34 -11.79 -3.57 0.97
C ASN A 34 -10.31 -3.32 0.60
N ALA A 35 -9.53 -4.39 0.39
CA ALA A 35 -8.14 -4.31 -0.06
C ALA A 35 -7.98 -3.56 -1.39
N TYR A 36 -8.96 -3.67 -2.29
CA TYR A 36 -8.97 -2.93 -3.55
C TYR A 36 -9.22 -1.43 -3.38
N SER A 37 -9.70 -0.99 -2.21
CA SER A 37 -9.84 0.43 -1.87
C SER A 37 -8.52 1.06 -1.42
N TRP A 38 -7.50 0.25 -1.10
CA TRP A 38 -6.18 0.72 -0.69
C TRP A 38 -5.20 0.83 -1.86
N SER A 39 -4.34 1.83 -1.80
CA SER A 39 -3.28 2.05 -2.77
C SER A 39 -2.03 2.59 -2.08
N TYR A 40 -0.85 2.17 -2.54
CA TYR A 40 0.41 2.72 -2.07
C TYR A 40 0.90 3.82 -3.01
N LEU A 41 1.03 5.03 -2.49
CA LEU A 41 1.58 6.17 -3.20
C LEU A 41 3.09 6.26 -2.95
N ALA A 42 3.88 5.74 -3.88
CA ALA A 42 5.34 5.70 -3.77
C ALA A 42 5.98 7.09 -3.59
N GLU A 43 5.46 8.12 -4.27
CA GLU A 43 5.97 9.50 -4.19
C GLU A 43 5.90 10.09 -2.79
N LYS A 44 4.87 9.71 -2.03
CA LYS A 44 4.61 10.18 -0.66
C LYS A 44 4.97 9.14 0.39
N SER A 45 5.33 7.92 -0.04
CA SER A 45 5.55 6.77 0.84
C SER A 45 4.40 6.58 1.83
N VAL A 46 3.16 6.48 1.33
CA VAL A 46 1.94 6.37 2.15
C VAL A 46 0.97 5.37 1.54
N TYR A 47 0.26 4.64 2.39
CA TYR A 47 -0.89 3.83 2.02
C TYR A 47 -2.16 4.67 2.19
N GLU A 48 -2.91 4.85 1.12
CA GLU A 48 -4.15 5.61 1.11
C GLU A 48 -5.33 4.70 0.83
N ASN A 49 -6.39 4.85 1.61
CA ASN A 49 -7.68 4.25 1.36
C ASN A 49 -8.59 5.26 0.65
N THR A 50 -8.96 4.94 -0.58
CA THR A 50 -9.79 5.81 -1.45
C THR A 50 -11.27 5.85 -1.05
N GLU A 51 -11.72 4.90 -0.24
CA GLU A 51 -13.11 4.81 0.24
C GLU A 51 -13.32 5.59 1.53
N THR A 52 -12.35 5.56 2.45
CA THR A 52 -12.44 6.23 3.75
C THR A 52 -11.63 7.52 3.84
N GLY A 53 -10.73 7.77 2.88
CA GLY A 53 -9.76 8.87 2.91
C GLY A 53 -8.64 8.68 3.94
N MET A 54 -8.52 7.48 4.52
CA MET A 54 -7.50 7.18 5.52
C MET A 54 -6.11 7.09 4.89
N SER A 55 -5.11 7.67 5.54
CA SER A 55 -3.71 7.59 5.13
C SER A 55 -2.88 6.98 6.24
N VAL A 56 -2.11 5.95 5.92
CA VAL A 56 -1.24 5.22 6.85
C VAL A 56 0.16 5.20 6.29
N TYR A 57 1.12 5.71 7.06
CA TYR A 57 2.52 5.69 6.64
C TYR A 57 3.15 4.33 6.97
N PRO A 58 4.09 3.85 6.15
CA PRO A 58 4.75 2.57 6.40
C PRO A 58 5.39 2.48 7.80
N HIS A 59 5.98 3.55 8.33
CA HIS A 59 6.57 3.52 9.68
C HIS A 59 5.55 3.32 10.81
N GLU A 60 4.26 3.57 10.55
CA GLU A 60 3.16 3.34 11.50
C GLU A 60 2.66 1.89 11.44
N VAL A 61 2.97 1.17 10.35
CA VAL A 61 2.65 -0.25 10.23
C VAL A 61 3.65 -1.04 11.07
N SER A 62 3.19 -1.61 12.19
CA SER A 62 4.03 -2.43 13.07
C SER A 62 4.67 -3.60 12.31
N ALA A 63 5.97 -3.82 12.53
CA ALA A 63 6.72 -4.96 12.00
C ALA A 63 6.21 -6.32 12.53
N ASN A 64 5.53 -6.31 13.68
CA ASN A 64 5.12 -7.50 14.43
C ASN A 64 3.61 -7.77 14.40
N ALA A 65 2.83 -7.07 13.56
CA ALA A 65 1.43 -7.43 13.34
C ALA A 65 1.35 -8.66 12.41
N ALA A 66 1.83 -9.81 12.89
CA ALA A 66 1.79 -11.09 12.21
C ALA A 66 0.59 -11.91 12.68
#